data_AF-A0A7V0JBC1-F1
#
_entry.id   AF-A0A7V0JBC1-F1
#
_cell.length_a   1.000
_cell.length_b   1.000
_cell.length_c   1.000
_cell.angle_alpha   90.00
_cell.angle_beta   90.00
_cell.angle_gamma   90.00
#
_symmetry.space_group_name_H-M   'P 1'
#
loop_
_entity.id
_entity.type
_entity.pdbx_description
1 polymer ?
#
loop_
_entity_poly.entity_id
_entity_poly.type
_entity_poly.pdbx_seq_one_letter_code
_entity_poly.pdbx_strand_id
1 'polypeptide(L)'
;MIVGDAKGIFIPELTSHPLGRKVLRGLRLIHTHLKNEQINQDDLTDLSLLRLDALIAIGLRDGHAGNIYLAHLLPQGSKTPYEISGPVPWQKIETAFEDFDTLIASLENEMQSGQFGAGFDTKDKRERAILVNVSTGSKYDQEDSMDELKELAGSSNVLVLDTVLQRPKQINPKYLMGQGKIKELV
;
A
#
# COMPACT_ATOMS: atom_id res chain seq x y z
N MET A 1 -2.49 -18.86 4.15
CA MET A 1 -3.77 -18.70 4.87
C MET A 1 -3.47 -18.07 6.21
N ILE A 2 -4.18 -17.01 6.56
CA ILE A 2 -4.03 -16.26 7.82
C ILE A 2 -5.32 -16.46 8.61
N VAL A 3 -5.22 -16.62 9.92
CA VAL A 3 -6.38 -16.73 10.81
C VAL A 3 -6.35 -15.53 11.76
N GLY A 4 -7.42 -14.73 11.73
CA GLY A 4 -7.62 -13.62 12.64
C GLY A 4 -8.55 -13.96 13.80
N ASP A 5 -9.02 -12.93 14.49
CA ASP A 5 -10.04 -13.02 15.52
C ASP A 5 -11.32 -12.26 15.10
N ALA A 6 -12.28 -12.12 16.02
CA ALA A 6 -13.53 -11.42 15.77
C ALA A 6 -13.38 -9.89 15.58
N LYS A 7 -12.18 -9.35 15.80
CA LYS A 7 -11.87 -7.92 15.70
C LYS A 7 -11.01 -7.60 14.48
N GLY A 8 -10.25 -8.56 13.95
CA GLY A 8 -9.48 -8.34 12.73
C GLY A 8 -8.51 -9.46 12.40
N ILE A 9 -7.77 -9.25 11.31
CA ILE A 9 -6.71 -10.14 10.84
C ILE A 9 -5.36 -9.43 10.98
N PHE A 10 -4.32 -10.18 11.37
CA PHE A 10 -2.96 -9.67 11.35
C PHE A 10 -2.25 -10.17 10.09
N ILE A 11 -1.89 -9.25 9.19
CA ILE A 11 -1.13 -9.59 7.98
C ILE A 11 0.36 -9.54 8.32
N PRO A 12 1.08 -10.68 8.30
CA PRO A 12 2.51 -10.70 8.57
C PRO A 12 3.27 -10.02 7.44
N GLU A 13 4.56 -9.77 7.67
CA GLU A 13 5.42 -9.19 6.65
C GLU A 13 5.49 -10.08 5.40
N LEU A 14 5.26 -9.47 4.24
CA LEU A 14 5.16 -10.16 2.95
C LEU A 14 6.50 -10.13 2.22
N THR A 15 7.54 -10.71 2.81
CA THR A 15 8.94 -10.63 2.34
C THR A 15 9.14 -11.14 0.91
N SER A 16 8.38 -12.16 0.47
CA SER A 16 8.40 -12.66 -0.91
C SER A 16 7.76 -11.70 -1.94
N HIS A 17 7.04 -10.68 -1.47
CA HIS A 17 6.32 -9.69 -2.28
C HIS A 17 6.61 -8.27 -1.76
N PRO A 18 7.86 -7.78 -1.90
CA PRO A 18 8.24 -6.46 -1.38
C PRO A 18 7.50 -5.33 -2.11
N LEU A 19 7.27 -4.21 -1.41
CA LEU A 19 6.71 -3.00 -2.01
C LEU A 19 7.68 -2.38 -3.01
N GLY A 20 7.15 -1.58 -3.94
CA GLY A 20 7.94 -0.74 -4.84
C GLY A 20 8.58 -1.46 -6.03
N ARG A 21 8.54 -2.80 -6.11
CA ARG A 21 8.97 -3.56 -7.30
C ARG A 21 7.98 -3.42 -8.47
N LYS A 22 6.70 -3.28 -8.15
CA LYS A 22 5.58 -3.10 -9.07
C LYS A 22 4.66 -2.00 -8.53
N VAL A 23 3.80 -1.47 -9.39
CA VAL A 23 2.85 -0.42 -9.01
C VAL A 23 1.72 -0.98 -8.13
N LEU A 24 1.28 -2.21 -8.38
CA LEU A 24 0.48 -3.02 -7.45
C LEU A 24 1.31 -4.25 -7.03
N ARG A 25 1.09 -4.77 -5.82
CA ARG A 25 1.99 -5.75 -5.19
C ARG A 25 1.93 -7.14 -5.83
N GLY A 26 0.95 -7.42 -6.69
CA GLY A 26 0.69 -8.74 -7.26
C GLY A 26 -0.03 -9.67 -6.29
N LEU A 27 -0.70 -9.11 -5.27
CA LEU A 27 -1.36 -9.88 -4.20
C LEU A 27 -2.80 -9.42 -4.02
N ARG A 28 -3.68 -10.38 -3.77
CA ARG A 28 -5.10 -10.18 -3.50
C ARG A 28 -5.39 -10.64 -2.07
N LEU A 29 -6.09 -9.82 -1.31
CA LEU A 29 -6.58 -10.21 0.02
C LEU A 29 -8.03 -10.65 -0.08
N ILE A 30 -8.30 -11.89 0.33
CA ILE A 30 -9.67 -12.40 0.45
C ILE A 30 -9.88 -12.73 1.92
N HIS A 31 -10.88 -12.11 2.55
CA HIS A 31 -11.21 -12.38 3.94
C HIS A 31 -12.73 -12.46 4.16
N THR A 32 -13.13 -12.77 5.39
CA THR A 32 -14.52 -12.88 5.78
C THR A 32 -14.93 -11.81 6.77
N HIS A 33 -16.12 -11.25 6.56
CA HIS A 33 -16.80 -10.33 7.44
C HIS A 33 -17.91 -11.04 8.20
N LEU A 34 -17.75 -11.25 9.51
CA LEU A 34 -18.57 -12.19 10.29
C LEU A 34 -20.01 -11.72 10.49
N LYS A 35 -20.33 -10.45 10.24
CA LYS A 35 -21.66 -9.85 10.39
C LYS A 35 -22.24 -9.37 9.06
N ASN A 36 -21.71 -9.86 7.93
CA ASN A 36 -22.08 -9.43 6.58
C ASN A 36 -21.94 -7.92 6.37
N GLU A 37 -20.95 -7.32 7.03
CA GLU A 37 -20.60 -5.91 6.93
C GLU A 37 -19.91 -5.57 5.61
N GLN A 38 -20.05 -4.31 5.17
CA GLN A 38 -19.37 -3.79 3.99
C GLN A 38 -17.87 -3.64 4.25
N ILE A 39 -17.11 -3.35 3.18
CA ILE A 39 -15.71 -2.92 3.30
C ILE A 39 -15.62 -1.70 4.21
N ASN A 40 -14.76 -1.77 5.21
CA ASN A 40 -14.56 -0.79 6.26
C ASN A 40 -13.24 -0.02 6.08
N GLN A 41 -12.93 0.90 7.00
CA GLN A 41 -11.73 1.74 6.90
C GLN A 41 -10.42 0.97 7.11
N ASP A 42 -10.40 -0.08 7.92
CA ASP A 42 -9.22 -0.91 8.15
C ASP A 42 -8.89 -1.70 6.89
N ASP A 43 -9.90 -2.25 6.21
CA ASP A 43 -9.76 -2.93 4.92
C ASP A 43 -9.12 -2.00 3.86
N LEU A 44 -9.63 -0.77 3.77
CA LEU A 44 -9.11 0.23 2.84
C LEU A 44 -7.69 0.67 3.21
N THR A 45 -7.39 0.70 4.50
CA THR A 45 -6.04 1.00 5.00
C THR A 45 -5.07 -0.11 4.60
N ASP A 46 -5.45 -1.37 4.77
CA ASP A 46 -4.65 -2.53 4.35
C ASP A 46 -4.45 -2.54 2.83
N LEU A 47 -5.53 -2.32 2.06
CA LEU A 47 -5.49 -2.22 0.59
C LEU A 47 -4.46 -1.17 0.14
N SER A 48 -4.50 0.03 0.73
CA SER A 48 -3.59 1.13 0.38
C SER A 48 -2.16 0.90 0.84
N LEU A 49 -1.93 0.62 2.13
CA LEU A 49 -0.58 0.47 2.70
C LEU A 49 0.15 -0.74 2.12
N LEU A 50 -0.57 -1.83 1.85
CA LEU A 50 0.02 -3.02 1.27
C LEU A 50 0.03 -2.98 -0.26
N ARG A 51 -0.54 -1.94 -0.88
CA ARG A 51 -0.70 -1.79 -2.33
C ARG A 51 -1.21 -3.07 -3.01
N LEU A 52 -2.21 -3.70 -2.41
CA LEU A 52 -2.79 -4.94 -2.94
C LEU A 52 -3.47 -4.66 -4.29
N ASP A 53 -3.50 -5.67 -5.15
CA ASP A 53 -4.20 -5.59 -6.43
C ASP A 53 -5.70 -5.42 -6.19
N ALA A 54 -6.22 -6.15 -5.20
CA ALA A 54 -7.58 -6.00 -4.70
C ALA A 54 -7.76 -6.57 -3.30
N LEU A 55 -8.86 -6.14 -2.68
CA LEU A 55 -9.41 -6.69 -1.45
C LEU A 55 -10.83 -7.20 -1.71
N ILE A 56 -11.10 -8.44 -1.31
CA ILE A 56 -12.41 -9.08 -1.45
C ILE A 56 -12.91 -9.45 -0.05
N ALA A 57 -14.03 -8.85 0.34
CA ALA A 57 -14.69 -9.16 1.60
C ALA A 57 -15.92 -10.03 1.36
N ILE A 58 -15.94 -11.21 1.98
CA ILE A 58 -17.07 -12.15 1.93
C ILE A 58 -17.81 -12.07 3.26
N GLY A 59 -18.99 -11.46 3.23
CA GLY A 59 -19.89 -11.40 4.37
C GLY A 59 -20.44 -12.77 4.73
N LEU A 60 -20.60 -13.04 6.03
CA LEU A 60 -21.27 -14.23 6.53
C LEU A 60 -22.64 -13.90 7.10
N ARG A 61 -23.63 -14.72 6.76
CA ARG A 61 -24.99 -14.66 7.30
C ARG A 61 -25.45 -16.05 7.67
N ASP A 62 -25.80 -16.25 8.93
CA ASP A 62 -26.31 -17.52 9.47
C ASP A 62 -25.39 -18.72 9.15
N GLY A 63 -24.06 -18.50 9.15
CA GLY A 63 -23.06 -19.53 8.84
C GLY A 63 -22.83 -19.79 7.36
N HIS A 64 -23.49 -19.04 6.47
CA HIS A 64 -23.34 -19.14 5.02
C HIS A 64 -22.72 -17.88 4.43
N ALA A 65 -22.10 -18.00 3.25
CA ALA A 65 -21.61 -16.87 2.49
C ALA A 65 -22.80 -16.00 2.01
N GLY A 66 -22.72 -14.71 2.33
CA GLY A 66 -23.71 -13.68 2.05
C GLY A 66 -23.26 -12.77 0.91
N ASN A 67 -23.11 -11.48 1.20
CA ASN A 67 -22.69 -10.50 0.22
C ASN A 67 -21.17 -10.49 0.06
N ILE A 68 -20.72 -10.30 -1.17
CA ILE A 68 -19.32 -10.09 -1.53
C ILE A 68 -19.16 -8.62 -1.90
N TYR A 69 -18.05 -8.06 -1.45
CA TYR A 69 -17.58 -6.74 -1.83
C TYR A 69 -16.17 -6.85 -2.40
N LEU A 70 -15.87 -6.01 -3.37
CA LEU A 70 -14.55 -5.88 -3.96
C LEU A 70 -14.09 -4.44 -3.79
N ALA A 71 -12.83 -4.24 -3.43
CA ALA A 71 -12.18 -2.95 -3.52
C ALA A 71 -10.84 -3.07 -4.26
N HIS A 72 -10.50 -2.04 -5.02
CA HIS A 72 -9.20 -1.90 -5.66
C HIS A 72 -8.74 -0.43 -5.65
N LEU A 73 -7.45 -0.22 -5.78
CA LEU A 73 -6.87 1.11 -5.87
C LEU A 73 -7.16 1.75 -7.24
N LEU A 74 -7.27 3.07 -7.26
CA LEU A 74 -7.41 3.86 -8.48
C LEU A 74 -6.10 4.61 -8.80
N PRO A 75 -5.85 4.96 -10.07
CA PRO A 75 -4.68 5.75 -10.45
C PRO A 75 -4.61 7.10 -9.74
N GLN A 76 -3.39 7.64 -9.63
CA GLN A 76 -3.21 9.00 -9.11
C GLN A 76 -3.94 10.01 -10.00
N GLY A 77 -4.64 10.95 -9.37
CA GLY A 77 -5.49 11.93 -10.06
C GLY A 77 -6.98 11.56 -10.10
N SER A 78 -7.35 10.35 -9.70
CA SER A 78 -8.75 9.99 -9.45
C SER A 78 -9.34 10.77 -8.27
N LYS A 79 -10.66 10.98 -8.28
CA LYS A 79 -11.38 11.70 -7.21
C LYS A 79 -11.26 11.02 -5.85
N THR A 80 -11.17 9.69 -5.85
CA THR A 80 -10.97 8.84 -4.68
C THR A 80 -9.76 7.92 -4.93
N PRO A 81 -9.05 7.49 -3.86
CA PRO A 81 -7.88 6.63 -4.01
C PRO A 81 -8.23 5.15 -4.29
N TYR A 82 -9.49 4.78 -4.15
CA TYR A 82 -10.00 3.42 -4.37
C TYR A 82 -11.43 3.46 -4.92
N GLU A 83 -11.86 2.32 -5.44
CA GLU A 83 -13.23 2.02 -5.82
C GLU A 83 -13.73 0.81 -5.03
N ILE A 84 -15.02 0.79 -4.70
CA ILE A 84 -15.69 -0.32 -4.03
C ILE A 84 -16.85 -0.77 -4.91
N SER A 85 -16.88 -2.05 -5.25
CA SER A 85 -17.96 -2.71 -5.99
C SER A 85 -18.75 -3.65 -5.08
N GLY A 86 -20.06 -3.72 -5.31
CA GLY A 86 -20.99 -4.57 -4.55
C GLY A 86 -22.10 -3.78 -3.85
N PRO A 87 -22.95 -4.45 -3.05
CA PRO A 87 -22.89 -5.87 -2.72
C PRO A 87 -23.24 -6.78 -3.90
N VAL A 88 -22.47 -7.85 -4.06
CA VAL A 88 -22.79 -8.97 -4.95
C VAL A 88 -23.24 -10.16 -4.09
N PRO A 89 -24.44 -10.72 -4.27
CA PRO A 89 -24.82 -11.96 -3.59
C PRO A 89 -23.87 -13.10 -3.97
N TRP A 90 -23.48 -13.96 -3.00
CA TRP A 90 -22.57 -15.10 -3.22
C TRP A 90 -22.94 -15.96 -4.44
N GLN A 91 -24.23 -16.13 -4.71
CA GLN A 91 -24.74 -16.91 -5.83
C GLN A 91 -24.33 -16.37 -7.21
N LYS A 92 -23.88 -15.11 -7.29
CA LYS A 92 -23.46 -14.45 -8.52
C LYS A 92 -21.95 -14.27 -8.63
N ILE A 93 -21.17 -14.93 -7.76
CA ILE A 93 -19.71 -14.77 -7.71
C ILE A 93 -19.01 -15.03 -9.05
N GLU A 94 -19.46 -16.05 -9.78
CA GLU A 94 -18.87 -16.45 -11.07
C GLU A 94 -18.94 -15.30 -12.09
N THR A 95 -20.08 -14.62 -12.16
CA THR A 95 -20.31 -13.50 -13.09
C THR A 95 -19.73 -12.17 -12.61
N ALA A 96 -19.45 -12.04 -11.32
CA ALA A 96 -19.07 -10.77 -10.72
C ALA A 96 -17.61 -10.37 -10.98
N PHE A 97 -16.78 -11.34 -11.37
CA PHE A 97 -15.33 -11.18 -11.49
C PHE A 97 -14.76 -11.73 -12.81
N GLU A 98 -15.58 -11.90 -13.86
CA GLU A 98 -15.17 -12.52 -15.14
C GLU A 98 -14.00 -11.81 -15.82
N ASP A 99 -13.89 -10.49 -15.67
CA ASP A 99 -12.83 -9.67 -16.29
C ASP A 99 -11.77 -9.18 -15.30
N PHE A 100 -11.62 -9.85 -14.16
CA PHE A 100 -10.76 -9.35 -13.08
C PHE A 100 -9.30 -9.16 -13.51
N ASP A 101 -8.72 -10.12 -14.25
CA ASP A 101 -7.32 -10.00 -14.69
C ASP A 101 -7.14 -8.85 -15.69
N THR A 102 -8.13 -8.62 -16.56
CA THR A 102 -8.16 -7.48 -17.49
C THR A 102 -8.28 -6.15 -16.75
N LEU A 103 -9.12 -6.09 -15.70
CA LEU A 103 -9.26 -4.93 -14.83
C LEU A 103 -7.92 -4.56 -14.18
N ILE A 104 -7.26 -5.51 -13.52
CA ILE A 104 -5.98 -5.25 -12.85
C ILE A 104 -4.90 -4.84 -13.85
N ALA A 105 -4.78 -5.53 -14.98
CA ALA A 105 -3.81 -5.17 -16.01
C ALA A 105 -4.04 -3.74 -16.55
N SER A 106 -5.30 -3.33 -16.70
CA SER A 106 -5.64 -1.98 -17.16
C SER A 106 -5.28 -0.93 -16.11
N LEU A 107 -5.61 -1.17 -14.83
CA LEU A 107 -5.23 -0.29 -13.72
C LEU A 107 -3.71 -0.17 -13.57
N GLU A 108 -2.97 -1.28 -13.66
CA GLU A 108 -1.50 -1.23 -13.62
C GLU A 108 -0.92 -0.39 -14.75
N ASN A 109 -1.44 -0.54 -15.98
CA ASN A 109 -1.00 0.25 -17.13
C ASN A 109 -1.30 1.74 -16.96
N GLU A 110 -2.50 2.09 -16.46
CA GLU A 110 -2.88 3.48 -16.17
C GLU A 110 -2.02 4.09 -15.06
N MET A 111 -1.77 3.34 -13.98
CA MET A 111 -0.93 3.81 -12.88
C MET A 111 0.54 3.96 -13.29
N GLN A 112 1.07 3.05 -14.11
CA GLN A 112 2.40 3.21 -14.73
C GLN A 112 2.44 4.44 -15.62
N SER A 113 1.36 4.72 -16.34
CA SER A 113 1.27 5.86 -17.26
C SER A 113 1.16 7.20 -16.53
N GLY A 114 0.41 7.27 -15.42
CA GLY A 114 0.34 8.45 -14.56
C GLY A 114 1.65 8.74 -13.80
N GLN A 115 2.50 7.72 -13.65
CA GLN A 115 3.82 7.82 -13.03
C GLN A 115 4.93 8.30 -13.98
N PHE A 116 4.66 8.60 -15.27
CA PHE A 116 5.66 9.08 -16.24
C PHE A 116 6.33 10.43 -15.91
N GLY A 117 6.06 11.05 -14.75
CA GLY A 117 6.87 12.13 -14.18
C GLY A 117 8.06 11.67 -13.32
N ALA A 118 8.07 10.40 -12.88
CA ALA A 118 9.15 9.77 -12.12
C ALA A 118 9.43 8.40 -12.75
N GLY A 119 10.33 8.35 -13.73
CA GLY A 119 10.60 7.14 -14.50
C GLY A 119 10.93 5.93 -13.63
N PHE A 120 10.03 4.95 -13.61
CA PHE A 120 10.28 3.66 -12.97
C PHE A 120 10.64 2.63 -14.04
N ASP A 121 11.94 2.36 -14.20
CA ASP A 121 12.37 1.22 -14.98
C ASP A 121 12.05 -0.07 -14.20
N THR A 122 11.08 -0.84 -14.69
CA THR A 122 10.70 -2.14 -14.11
C THR A 122 11.78 -3.21 -14.31
N LYS A 123 12.80 -2.95 -15.12
CA LYS A 123 14.00 -3.79 -15.26
C LYS A 123 15.07 -3.48 -14.22
N ASP A 124 14.97 -2.34 -13.52
CA ASP A 124 15.92 -1.98 -12.48
C ASP A 124 15.67 -2.78 -11.19
N LYS A 125 16.59 -3.71 -10.90
CA LYS A 125 16.56 -4.64 -9.76
C LYS A 125 17.17 -4.06 -8.48
N ARG A 126 17.62 -2.81 -8.49
CA ARG A 126 18.20 -2.15 -7.30
C ARG A 126 17.16 -2.04 -6.19
N GLU A 127 17.61 -2.18 -4.93
CA GLU A 127 16.79 -1.87 -3.77
C GLU A 127 16.43 -0.38 -3.81
N ARG A 128 15.23 -0.02 -3.36
CA ARG A 128 14.70 1.34 -3.48
C ARG A 128 14.43 1.88 -2.09
N ALA A 129 14.84 3.12 -1.83
CA ALA A 129 14.69 3.73 -0.52
C ALA A 129 14.20 5.17 -0.63
N ILE A 130 13.39 5.58 0.35
CA ILE A 130 13.20 6.99 0.69
C ILE A 130 14.18 7.27 1.82
N LEU A 131 15.07 8.24 1.64
CA LEU A 131 16.02 8.62 2.67
C LEU A 131 15.35 9.59 3.64
N VAL A 132 15.46 9.32 4.92
CA VAL A 132 14.76 10.08 5.95
C VAL A 132 15.75 10.53 7.01
N ASN A 133 15.93 11.84 7.17
CA ASN A 133 16.72 12.43 8.25
C ASN A 133 15.80 13.16 9.24
N VAL A 134 15.85 12.72 10.50
CA VAL A 134 15.10 13.34 11.60
C VAL A 134 16.08 13.79 12.66
N SER A 135 16.21 15.10 12.87
CA SER A 135 17.17 15.64 13.83
C SER A 135 16.67 16.95 14.45
N THR A 136 17.13 17.28 15.65
CA THR A 136 16.90 18.59 16.28
C THR A 136 17.98 19.62 15.92
N GLY A 137 19.01 19.21 15.18
CA GLY A 137 20.17 20.00 14.80
C GLY A 137 19.85 21.18 13.87
N SER A 138 20.88 21.85 13.37
CA SER A 138 20.68 22.92 12.39
C SER A 138 20.25 22.33 11.05
N LYS A 139 19.66 23.17 10.18
CA LYS A 139 19.30 22.76 8.83
C LYS A 139 20.54 22.35 8.03
N TYR A 140 21.63 23.08 8.21
CA TYR A 140 22.89 22.84 7.52
C TYR A 140 23.46 21.45 7.84
N ASP A 141 23.51 21.07 9.13
CA ASP A 141 24.01 19.76 9.54
C ASP A 141 23.15 18.61 8.99
N GLN A 142 21.84 18.83 8.86
CA GLN A 142 20.93 17.82 8.28
C GLN A 142 21.12 17.66 6.78
N GLU A 143 21.35 18.75 6.05
CA GLU A 143 21.62 18.72 4.62
C GLU A 143 22.95 18.00 4.35
N ASP A 144 24.00 18.32 5.12
CA ASP A 144 25.31 17.67 5.02
C ASP A 144 25.24 16.16 5.31
N SER A 145 24.55 15.78 6.39
CA SER A 145 24.31 14.37 6.74
C SER A 145 23.47 13.63 5.68
N MET A 146 22.54 14.35 5.02
CA MET A 146 21.70 13.77 3.97
C MET A 146 22.51 13.53 2.69
N ASP A 147 23.44 14.42 2.37
CA ASP A 147 24.31 14.23 1.22
C ASP A 147 25.27 13.04 1.43
N GLU A 148 25.81 12.86 2.65
CA GLU A 148 26.55 11.63 3.00
C GLU A 148 25.67 10.38 2.88
N LEU A 149 24.42 10.43 3.35
CA LEU A 149 23.50 9.29 3.28
C LEU A 149 23.15 8.91 1.83
N LYS A 150 23.06 9.89 0.91
CA LYS A 150 22.89 9.63 -0.52
C LYS A 150 24.10 8.93 -1.13
N GLU A 151 25.31 9.35 -0.78
CA GLU A 151 26.54 8.70 -1.24
C GLU A 151 26.63 7.25 -0.74
N LEU A 152 26.27 7.01 0.53
CA LEU A 152 26.19 5.66 1.10
C LEU A 152 25.17 4.79 0.37
N ALA A 153 23.97 5.31 0.08
CA ALA A 153 22.96 4.60 -0.69
C ALA A 153 23.45 4.28 -2.12
N GLY A 154 24.11 5.24 -2.78
CA GLY A 154 24.72 5.04 -4.09
C GLY A 154 25.78 3.94 -4.09
N SER A 155 26.67 3.93 -3.10
CA SER A 155 27.69 2.89 -2.93
C SER A 155 27.13 1.50 -2.63
N SER A 156 25.94 1.45 -2.02
CA SER A 156 25.21 0.21 -1.69
C SER A 156 24.28 -0.25 -2.82
N ASN A 157 24.34 0.38 -3.99
CA ASN A 157 23.48 0.07 -5.14
C ASN A 157 21.98 0.22 -4.83
N VAL A 158 21.63 1.18 -3.96
CA VAL A 158 20.26 1.54 -3.60
C VAL A 158 19.81 2.76 -4.42
N LEU A 159 18.65 2.68 -5.04
CA LEU A 159 18.02 3.78 -5.75
C LEU A 159 17.23 4.66 -4.76
N VAL A 160 17.69 5.89 -4.58
CA VAL A 160 17.00 6.90 -3.77
C VAL A 160 15.84 7.47 -4.58
N LEU A 161 14.61 7.27 -4.10
CA LEU A 161 13.39 7.72 -4.76
C LEU A 161 12.98 9.12 -4.30
N ASP A 162 13.20 9.42 -3.03
CA ASP A 162 12.88 10.71 -2.42
C ASP A 162 13.72 10.92 -1.15
N THR A 163 13.78 12.15 -0.67
CA THR A 163 14.46 12.52 0.58
C THR A 163 13.56 13.38 1.46
N VAL A 164 13.41 12.98 2.73
CA VAL A 164 12.63 13.72 3.71
C VAL A 164 13.53 14.22 4.83
N LEU A 165 13.55 15.54 5.01
CA LEU A 165 14.20 16.21 6.14
C LEU A 165 13.12 16.64 7.15
N GLN A 166 13.23 16.16 8.39
CA GLN A 166 12.35 16.59 9.47
C GLN A 166 13.14 17.14 10.67
N ARG A 167 12.69 18.29 11.15
CA ARG A 167 13.28 18.98 12.29
C ARG A 167 12.27 19.16 13.43
N PRO A 168 11.94 18.09 14.18
CA PRO A 168 11.02 18.22 15.31
C PRO A 168 11.67 19.03 16.44
N LYS A 169 10.85 19.69 17.28
CA LYS A 169 11.35 20.37 18.49
C LYS A 169 11.93 19.39 19.52
N GLN A 170 11.42 18.17 19.54
CA GLN A 170 11.87 17.08 20.39
C GLN A 170 11.64 15.76 19.65
N ILE A 171 12.62 14.86 19.69
CA ILE A 171 12.51 13.53 19.06
C ILE A 171 11.63 12.64 19.93
N ASN A 172 10.60 12.02 19.33
CA ASN A 172 9.80 11.03 20.04
C ASN A 172 10.56 9.69 20.06
N PRO A 173 10.97 9.19 21.24
CA PRO A 173 11.82 7.99 21.33
C PRO A 173 11.14 6.72 20.82
N LYS A 174 9.80 6.71 20.71
CA LYS A 174 9.05 5.52 20.27
C LYS A 174 8.88 5.44 18.75
N TYR A 175 8.88 6.57 18.04
CA TYR A 175 8.53 6.59 16.61
C TYR A 175 9.51 7.36 15.71
N LEU A 176 10.51 8.06 16.26
CA LEU A 176 11.43 9.00 15.59
C LEU A 176 10.69 10.16 14.87
N MET A 177 9.68 9.87 14.05
CA MET A 177 8.66 10.78 13.50
C MET A 177 7.30 10.61 14.19
N GLY A 178 6.42 11.62 14.14
CA GLY A 178 5.04 11.47 14.62
C GLY A 178 4.21 10.55 13.69
N GLN A 179 3.28 9.76 14.25
CA GLN A 179 2.45 8.79 13.51
C GLN A 179 1.77 9.36 12.25
N GLY A 180 1.38 10.64 12.27
CA GLY A 180 0.75 11.29 11.12
C GLY A 180 1.67 11.41 9.89
N LYS A 181 2.96 11.70 10.10
CA LYS A 181 3.92 11.86 8.99
C LYS A 181 4.40 10.54 8.40
N ILE A 182 4.43 9.48 9.21
CA ILE A 182 4.73 8.13 8.71
C ILE A 182 3.65 7.68 7.73
N LYS A 183 2.37 8.03 7.97
CA LYS A 183 1.28 7.74 7.03
C LYS A 183 1.33 8.57 5.74
N GLU A 184 2.03 9.71 5.71
CA GLU A 184 2.24 10.50 4.49
C GLU A 184 3.39 9.97 3.63
N LEU A 185 4.26 9.14 4.21
CA LEU A 185 5.46 8.58 3.59
C LEU A 185 5.25 7.19 2.98
N VAL A 186 4.14 6.51 3.30
CA VAL A 186 3.79 5.14 2.86
C VAL A 186 2.68 5.17 1.85
#